data_AF-A0A0L8GMY8-F1
#
_entry.id   AF-A0A0L8GMY8-F1
#
_cell.length_a   1.000
_cell.length_b   1.000
_cell.length_c   1.000
_cell.angle_alpha   90.00
_cell.angle_beta   90.00
_cell.angle_gamma   90.00
#
_symmetry.space_group_name_H-M   'P 1'
#
loop_
_entity.id
_entity.type
_entity.pdbx_description
1 polymer ?
#
loop_
_entity_poly.entity_id
_entity_poly.type
_entity_poly.pdbx_seq_one_letter_code
_entity_poly.pdbx_strand_id
1 'polypeptide(L)'
;MQLLFDQFPTGRSVGRPLLDFKDKLKDNLKQCNIPFSSWENKASERRTWSQFCFSSVQRFEKSQLQHRNQIRASMKAHRQNAASSRRKPYLSL
;
A
#
# COMPACT_ATOMS: atom_id res chain seq x y z
N MET A 1 -23.15 33.43 29.80
CA MET A 1 -21.81 33.37 29.19
C MET A 1 -21.85 32.34 28.07
N GLN A 2 -22.14 32.77 26.84
CA GLN A 2 -22.07 31.90 25.65
C GLN A 2 -20.61 31.78 25.23
N LEU A 3 -20.10 30.55 25.16
CA LEU A 3 -18.76 30.28 24.62
C LEU A 3 -18.89 30.20 23.09
N LEU A 4 -18.29 31.17 22.40
CA LEU A 4 -18.22 31.22 20.94
C LEU A 4 -17.18 30.18 20.47
N PHE A 5 -17.65 29.13 19.80
CA PHE A 5 -16.82 28.02 19.32
C PHE A 5 -15.86 28.41 18.16
N ASP A 6 -15.96 29.65 17.66
CA ASP A 6 -15.25 30.12 16.46
C ASP A 6 -13.82 30.64 16.70
N GLN A 7 -13.27 30.50 17.92
CA GLN A 7 -11.92 30.99 18.26
C GLN A 7 -10.87 29.89 18.40
N PHE A 8 -11.11 28.68 17.89
CA PHE A 8 -10.04 27.69 17.84
C PHE A 8 -9.19 27.92 16.59
N PRO A 9 -7.87 28.12 16.70
CA PRO A 9 -7.02 28.22 15.52
C PRO A 9 -7.15 26.93 14.72
N THR A 10 -7.68 27.02 13.50
CA THR A 10 -7.82 25.95 12.50
C THR A 10 -6.45 25.54 11.93
N GLY A 11 -5.50 25.26 12.81
CA GLY A 11 -4.07 25.20 12.52
C GLY A 11 -3.39 23.90 12.96
N ARG A 12 -4.14 22.81 13.16
CA ARG A 12 -3.55 21.48 13.29
C ARG A 12 -4.09 20.63 12.15
N SER A 13 -3.21 20.01 11.36
CA SER A 13 -3.61 18.87 10.53
C SER A 13 -3.99 17.74 11.49
N VAL A 14 -5.22 17.79 12.00
CA VAL A 14 -5.81 16.63 12.65
C VAL A 14 -5.78 15.55 11.57
N GLY A 15 -5.12 14.43 11.85
CA GLY A 15 -4.90 13.39 10.85
C GLY A 15 -6.20 12.99 10.13
N ARG A 16 -6.07 12.35 8.95
CA ARG A 16 -7.25 11.90 8.21
C ARG A 16 -8.10 10.99 9.10
N PRO A 17 -9.44 11.13 9.11
CA PRO A 17 -10.33 10.21 9.82
C PRO A 17 -9.99 8.76 9.49
N LEU A 18 -10.10 7.87 10.49
CA LEU A 18 -9.92 6.45 10.27
C LEU A 18 -10.92 5.98 9.20
N LEU A 19 -10.42 5.26 8.19
CA LEU A 19 -11.31 4.68 7.19
C LEU A 19 -12.31 3.75 7.85
N ASP A 20 -13.58 3.93 7.49
CA ASP A 20 -14.67 3.06 7.87
C ASP A 20 -14.44 1.64 7.35
N PHE A 21 -15.07 0.67 8.02
CA PHE A 21 -14.96 -0.74 7.64
C PHE A 21 -15.31 -0.98 6.16
N LYS A 22 -16.35 -0.31 5.66
CA LYS A 22 -16.81 -0.45 4.28
C LYS A 22 -15.79 0.06 3.26
N ASP A 23 -15.07 1.12 3.59
CA ASP A 23 -14.04 1.66 2.71
C ASP A 23 -12.80 0.76 2.70
N LYS A 24 -12.37 0.26 3.86
CA LYS A 24 -11.32 -0.76 3.94
C LYS A 24 -11.68 -2.02 3.17
N LEU A 25 -12.92 -2.48 3.27
CA LEU A 25 -13.38 -3.65 2.52
C LEU A 25 -13.30 -3.41 1.01
N LYS A 26 -13.77 -2.24 0.52
CA LYS A 26 -13.64 -1.87 -0.90
C LYS A 26 -12.20 -1.88 -1.38
N ASP A 27 -11.29 -1.31 -0.58
CA ASP A 27 -9.87 -1.27 -0.93
C ASP A 27 -9.24 -2.65 -0.95
N ASN A 28 -9.54 -3.50 0.04
CA ASN A 28 -9.06 -4.89 0.08
C ASN A 28 -9.56 -5.70 -1.12
N LEU A 29 -10.84 -5.55 -1.48
CA LEU A 29 -11.41 -6.21 -2.65
C LEU A 29 -10.70 -5.77 -3.93
N LYS A 30 -10.45 -4.46 -4.10
CA LYS A 30 -9.67 -3.94 -5.24
C LYS A 30 -8.26 -4.51 -5.29
N GLN A 31 -7.55 -4.55 -4.16
CA GLN A 31 -6.20 -5.12 -4.06
C GLN A 31 -6.15 -6.62 -4.41
N CYS A 32 -7.23 -7.34 -4.10
CA CYS A 32 -7.41 -8.74 -4.45
C CYS A 32 -7.99 -8.94 -5.87
N ASN A 33 -8.15 -7.89 -6.68
CA ASN A 33 -8.80 -7.92 -7.99
C ASN A 33 -10.22 -8.51 -7.97
N ILE A 34 -10.96 -8.26 -6.89
CA ILE A 34 -12.35 -8.66 -6.72
C ILE A 34 -13.26 -7.45 -7.01
N PRO A 35 -14.16 -7.52 -8.02
CA PRO A 35 -15.03 -6.40 -8.35
C PRO A 35 -16.05 -6.12 -7.22
N PHE A 36 -16.07 -4.89 -6.72
CA PHE A 36 -16.99 -4.48 -5.65
C PHE A 36 -18.48 -4.51 -6.06
N SER A 37 -18.80 -4.39 -7.35
CA SER A 37 -20.19 -4.44 -7.82
C SER A 37 -20.77 -5.86 -7.88
N SER A 38 -19.92 -6.89 -7.88
CA SER A 38 -20.36 -8.28 -8.15
C SER A 38 -19.81 -9.30 -7.15
N TRP A 39 -19.19 -8.86 -6.05
CA TRP A 39 -18.57 -9.77 -5.08
C TRP A 39 -19.63 -10.61 -4.36
N GLU A 40 -20.81 -10.06 -4.09
CA GLU A 40 -21.92 -10.76 -3.44
C GLU A 40 -22.42 -11.94 -4.29
N ASN A 41 -22.57 -11.74 -5.60
CA ASN A 41 -22.94 -12.81 -6.53
C ASN A 41 -21.91 -13.95 -6.49
N LYS A 42 -20.61 -13.63 -6.41
CA LYS A 42 -19.57 -14.65 -6.25
C LYS A 42 -19.57 -15.28 -4.86
N ALA A 43 -19.91 -14.52 -3.83
CA ALA A 43 -19.98 -14.98 -2.44
C ALA A 43 -21.17 -15.90 -2.16
N SER A 44 -22.19 -15.89 -3.02
CA SER A 44 -23.36 -16.79 -2.94
C SER A 44 -22.95 -18.26 -2.93
N GLU A 45 -21.95 -18.63 -3.73
CA GLU A 45 -21.38 -19.99 -3.73
C GLU A 45 -20.17 -20.05 -2.79
N ARG A 46 -20.44 -20.41 -1.53
CA ARG A 46 -19.49 -20.32 -0.42
C ARG A 46 -18.17 -21.05 -0.68
N ARG A 47 -18.20 -22.23 -1.31
CA ARG A 47 -16.98 -23.03 -1.54
C ARG A 47 -16.07 -22.35 -2.55
N THR A 48 -16.64 -21.93 -3.68
CA THR A 48 -15.87 -21.24 -4.73
C THR A 48 -15.38 -19.88 -4.25
N TRP A 49 -16.19 -19.16 -3.47
CA TRP A 49 -15.81 -17.90 -2.86
C TRP A 49 -14.61 -18.03 -1.94
N SER A 50 -14.60 -19.03 -1.05
CA SER A 50 -13.48 -19.26 -0.13
C SER A 50 -12.18 -19.54 -0.90
N GLN A 51 -12.21 -20.41 -1.90
CA GLN A 51 -11.06 -20.72 -2.75
C GLN A 51 -10.58 -19.50 -3.54
N PHE A 52 -11.51 -18.73 -4.09
CA PHE A 52 -11.23 -17.52 -4.85
C PHE A 52 -10.57 -16.44 -3.98
N CYS A 53 -11.10 -16.18 -2.78
CA CYS A 53 -10.51 -15.27 -1.80
C CYS A 53 -9.09 -15.70 -1.43
N PHE A 54 -8.90 -16.98 -1.07
CA PHE A 54 -7.58 -17.51 -0.73
C PHE A 54 -6.56 -17.30 -1.86
N SER A 55 -6.91 -17.70 -3.08
CA SER A 55 -6.02 -17.54 -4.24
C SER A 55 -5.71 -16.07 -4.56
N SER A 56 -6.69 -15.18 -4.37
CA SER A 56 -6.53 -13.75 -4.62
C SER A 56 -5.60 -13.09 -3.58
N VAL A 57 -5.78 -13.43 -2.30
CA VAL A 57 -4.90 -12.98 -1.21
C VAL A 57 -3.48 -13.49 -1.42
N GLN A 58 -3.31 -14.77 -1.75
CA GLN A 58 -1.99 -15.35 -2.01
C GLN A 58 -1.26 -14.63 -3.17
N ARG A 59 -1.98 -14.26 -4.25
CA ARG A 59 -1.43 -13.47 -5.35
C ARG A 59 -1.01 -12.07 -4.90
N PHE A 60 -1.87 -11.41 -4.11
CA PHE A 60 -1.58 -10.09 -3.56
C PHE A 60 -0.33 -10.10 -2.68
N GLU A 61 -0.23 -11.03 -1.74
CA GLU A 61 0.93 -11.18 -0.85
C GLU A 61 2.22 -11.43 -1.64
N LYS A 62 2.16 -12.31 -2.65
CA LYS A 62 3.30 -12.57 -3.53
C LYS A 62 3.74 -11.29 -4.25
N SER A 63 2.81 -10.50 -4.77
CA SER A 63 3.09 -9.22 -5.42
C SER A 63 3.73 -8.22 -4.44
N GLN A 64 3.24 -8.15 -3.21
CA GLN A 64 3.83 -7.29 -2.16
C GLN A 64 5.28 -7.68 -1.85
N LEU A 65 5.56 -8.98 -1.71
CA LEU A 65 6.92 -9.48 -1.49
C LEU A 65 7.84 -9.15 -2.68
N GLN A 66 7.37 -9.36 -3.91
CA GLN A 66 8.12 -9.01 -5.12
C GLN A 66 8.46 -7.52 -5.17
N HIS A 67 7.47 -6.66 -4.91
CA HIS A 67 7.67 -5.21 -4.88
C HIS A 67 8.71 -4.79 -3.83
N ARG A 68 8.62 -5.33 -2.60
CA ARG A 68 9.61 -5.08 -1.55
C ARG A 68 11.01 -5.54 -1.94
N ASN A 69 11.12 -6.70 -2.61
CA ASN A 69 12.40 -7.21 -3.09
C ASN A 69 12.99 -6.33 -4.21
N GLN A 70 12.15 -5.82 -5.13
CA GLN A 70 12.58 -4.86 -6.15
C GLN A 70 13.13 -3.58 -5.53
N ILE A 71 12.44 -3.01 -4.53
CA ILE A 71 12.93 -1.83 -3.80
C ILE A 71 14.28 -2.11 -3.14
N ARG A 72 14.41 -3.26 -2.45
CA ARG A 72 15.68 -3.67 -1.83
C ARG A 72 16.81 -3.81 -2.85
N ALA A 73 16.53 -4.44 -4.00
CA ALA A 73 17.50 -4.60 -5.08
C ALA A 73 17.94 -3.24 -5.66
N SER A 74 17.00 -2.32 -5.89
CA SER A 74 17.27 -0.97 -6.36
C SER A 74 18.15 -0.19 -5.36
N MET A 75 17.82 -0.23 -4.07
CA MET A 75 18.66 0.39 -3.03
C MET A 75 20.07 -0.20 -2.98
N LYS A 76 20.20 -1.53 -3.13
CA LYS A 76 21.51 -2.19 -3.18
C LYS A 76 22.34 -1.72 -4.39
N ALA A 77 21.73 -1.68 -5.57
CA ALA A 77 22.36 -1.19 -6.79
C ALA A 77 22.82 0.27 -6.65
N HIS A 78 21.96 1.13 -6.10
CA HIS A 78 22.31 2.53 -5.83
C HIS A 78 23.53 2.66 -4.90
N ARG A 79 23.57 1.89 -3.81
CA ARG A 79 24.72 1.87 -2.89
C ARG A 79 26.00 1.40 -3.57
N GLN A 80 25.93 0.37 -4.40
CA GLN A 80 27.09 -0.14 -5.16
C GLN A 80 27.60 0.90 -6.15
N ASN A 81 26.71 1.55 -6.91
CA ASN A 81 27.08 2.61 -7.85
C ASN A 81 27.75 3.81 -7.15
N ALA A 82 27.24 4.18 -5.97
CA ALA A 82 27.83 5.24 -5.14
C ALA A 82 29.23 4.84 -4.62
N ALA A 83 29.41 3.59 -4.19
CA ALA A 83 30.70 3.08 -3.73
C ALA A 83 31.74 3.00 -4.88
N SER A 84 31.32 2.56 -6.07
CA SER A 84 32.18 2.51 -7.26
C SER A 84 32.58 3.91 -7.74
N SER A 85 31.68 4.89 -7.63
CA SER A 85 31.99 6.28 -8.00
C SER A 85 33.00 6.94 -7.05
N ARG A 86 32.99 6.58 -5.75
CA ARG A 86 34.00 7.04 -4.78
C ARG A 86 35.38 6.41 -4.98
N ARG A 87 35.47 5.29 -5.72
CA ARG A 87 36.72 4.56 -5.98
C ARG A 87 37.40 4.94 -7.29
N LYS A 88 36.94 5.97 -8.03
CA LYS A 88 37.71 6.50 -9.15
C LYS A 88 38.97 7.18 -8.58
N PRO A 89 40.18 6.64 -8.81
CA PRO A 89 41.37 7.37 -8.43
C PRO A 89 41.43 8.64 -9.29
N TYR A 90 41.54 9.79 -8.65
CA TYR A 90 42.04 10.98 -9.32
C TYR A 90 43.46 10.64 -9.77
N LEU A 91 43.70 10.41 -11.06
CA LEU A 91 45.01 10.61 -11.70
C LEU A 91 44.95 10.33 -13.21
N SER A 92 45.11 11.39 -14.00
CA SER A 92 46.09 11.47 -15.10
C SER A 92 46.11 12.89 -15.67
N LEU A 93 47.02 13.73 -15.17
CA LEU A 93 47.62 14.85 -15.91
C LEU A 93 48.89 14.32 -16.59
#